data_AF-A0A9D4X1Y3-F1
#
_entry.id   AF-A0A9D4X1Y3-F1
#
_cell.length_a   1.000
_cell.length_b   1.000
_cell.length_c   1.000
_cell.angle_alpha   90.00
_cell.angle_beta   90.00
_cell.angle_gamma   90.00
#
_symmetry.space_group_name_H-M   'P 1'
#
loop_
_entity.id
_entity.type
_entity.pdbx_description
1 polymer ?
#
loop_
_entity_poly.entity_id
_entity_poly.type
_entity_poly.pdbx_seq_one_letter_code
_entity_poly.pdbx_strand_id
1 'polypeptide(L)'
;MPCVLECYVPSNPPADLWAHLCFQVFSCFGQYFCLHFEAFQLGMAPVYIAFLRFMGDDNDAKNCTYSLEVGGNGRKMTWQGVPRTIRDSHCKVRDSFDGLIIQRN
;
A
#
# COMPACT_ATOMS: atom_id res chain seq x y z
N MET A 1 -20.20 9.14 -4.89
CA MET A 1 -19.43 8.33 -5.85
C MET A 1 -18.28 7.71 -5.08
N PRO A 2 -18.06 6.38 -5.14
CA PRO A 2 -16.91 5.79 -4.46
C PRO A 2 -15.63 6.28 -5.14
N CYS A 3 -14.69 6.82 -4.35
CA CYS A 3 -13.39 7.25 -4.87
C CYS A 3 -12.55 6.01 -5.15
N VAL A 4 -12.15 5.78 -6.40
CA VAL A 4 -11.31 4.62 -6.78
C VAL A 4 -9.91 5.13 -7.10
N LEU A 5 -8.91 4.62 -6.38
CA LEU A 5 -7.51 4.97 -6.59
C LEU A 5 -6.74 3.80 -7.18
N GLU A 6 -6.11 3.99 -8.33
CA GLU A 6 -5.24 2.98 -8.95
C GLU A 6 -3.78 3.41 -8.81
N CYS A 7 -2.96 2.58 -8.16
CA CYS A 7 -1.54 2.83 -8.02
C CYS A 7 -0.73 1.65 -8.54
N TYR A 8 0.28 1.95 -9.36
CA TYR A 8 1.24 0.97 -9.83
C TYR A 8 2.42 0.86 -8.85
N VAL A 9 2.71 -0.34 -8.37
CA VAL A 9 3.83 -0.63 -7.49
C VAL A 9 4.91 -1.36 -8.29
N PRO A 10 6.16 -0.86 -8.35
CA PRO A 10 7.24 -1.57 -9.02
C PRO A 10 7.59 -2.88 -8.28
N SER A 11 7.84 -3.94 -9.05
CA SER A 11 8.14 -5.28 -8.51
C SER A 11 9.55 -5.40 -7.90
N ASN A 12 10.51 -4.59 -8.35
CA ASN A 12 11.88 -4.56 -7.81
C ASN A 12 12.38 -3.12 -7.70
N PRO A 13 12.07 -2.41 -6.61
CA PRO A 13 12.55 -1.04 -6.42
C PRO A 13 14.08 -1.01 -6.20
N PRO A 14 14.80 0.05 -6.66
CA PRO A 14 16.23 0.20 -6.40
C PRO A 14 16.50 0.25 -4.88
N ALA A 15 17.48 -0.52 -4.42
CA ALA A 15 17.78 -0.74 -3.00
C ALA A 15 18.02 0.57 -2.20
N ASP A 16 18.52 1.60 -2.88
CA ASP A 16 18.93 2.86 -2.26
C ASP A 16 17.77 3.81 -1.93
N LEU A 17 16.57 3.58 -2.49
CA LEU A 17 15.43 4.50 -2.35
C LEU A 17 14.41 4.04 -1.28
N TRP A 18 14.53 2.81 -0.74
CA TRP A 18 13.49 2.18 0.11
C TRP A 18 14.03 1.45 1.35
N ALA A 19 15.23 1.79 1.82
CA ALA A 19 15.93 1.03 2.87
C ALA A 19 15.24 1.00 4.25
N HIS A 20 14.28 1.88 4.56
CA HIS A 20 13.62 1.87 5.87
C HIS A 20 12.11 2.14 5.87
N LEU A 21 11.59 3.01 5.00
CA LEU A 21 10.16 3.28 4.85
C LEU A 21 9.98 4.22 3.68
N CYS A 22 9.11 3.91 2.72
CA CYS A 22 8.74 4.88 1.70
C CYS A 22 7.26 5.22 1.85
N PHE A 23 6.99 6.52 1.85
CA PHE A 23 5.64 7.06 1.82
C PHE A 23 5.52 7.99 0.63
N GLN A 24 4.66 7.65 -0.32
CA GLN A 24 4.25 8.59 -1.35
C GLN A 24 2.90 9.17 -0.97
N VAL A 25 2.85 10.49 -0.78
CA VAL A 25 1.61 11.21 -0.51
C VAL A 25 1.03 11.70 -1.82
N PHE A 26 -0.26 11.51 -2.01
CA PHE A 26 -0.99 12.02 -3.16
C PHE A 26 -2.35 12.55 -2.75
N SER A 27 -2.86 13.52 -3.51
CA SER A 27 -4.19 14.06 -3.33
C SER A 27 -5.09 13.61 -4.49
N CYS A 28 -6.30 13.18 -4.16
CA CYS A 28 -7.32 12.82 -5.13
C CYS A 28 -8.70 13.07 -4.52
N PHE A 29 -9.67 13.50 -5.33
CA PHE A 29 -11.03 13.80 -4.87
C PHE A 29 -11.11 14.76 -3.66
N GLY A 30 -10.14 15.68 -3.53
CA GLY A 30 -10.05 16.60 -2.39
C GLY A 30 -9.59 15.97 -1.08
N GLN A 31 -9.17 14.71 -1.11
CA GLN A 31 -8.65 13.95 0.03
C GLN A 31 -7.17 13.62 -0.17
N TYR A 32 -6.47 13.32 0.93
CA TYR A 32 -5.06 12.99 0.91
C TYR A 32 -4.86 11.52 1.28
N PHE A 33 -3.97 10.86 0.57
CA PHE A 33 -3.65 9.45 0.74
C PHE A 33 -2.14 9.26 0.81
N CYS A 34 -1.73 8.21 1.50
CA CYS A 34 -0.35 7.84 1.71
C CYS A 34 -0.16 6.39 1.29
N LEU A 35 0.53 6.14 0.18
CA LEU A 35 1.02 4.81 -0.16
C LEU A 35 2.16 4.49 0.77
N HIS A 36 1.98 3.47 1.59
CA HIS A 36 2.96 2.95 2.51
C HIS A 36 3.62 1.72 1.91
N PHE A 37 4.94 1.68 1.94
CA PHE A 37 5.72 0.53 1.52
C PHE A 37 6.78 0.21 2.57
N GLU A 38 6.77 -1.02 3.05
CA GLU A 38 7.64 -1.51 4.11
C GLU A 38 8.26 -2.86 3.68
N ALA A 39 9.57 -3.00 3.87
CA ALA A 39 10.24 -4.28 3.75
C ALA A 39 10.26 -4.96 5.12
N PHE A 40 9.84 -6.22 5.20
CA PHE A 40 9.87 -6.97 6.46
C PHE A 40 10.18 -8.46 6.21
N GLN A 41 10.47 -9.19 7.27
CA GLN A 41 10.72 -10.64 7.20
C GLN A 41 9.44 -11.39 7.58
N LEU A 42 8.90 -12.16 6.64
CA LEU A 42 7.83 -13.12 6.91
C LEU A 42 8.46 -14.48 7.21
N GLY A 43 8.69 -14.76 8.49
CA GLY A 43 9.48 -15.91 8.91
C GLY A 43 10.95 -15.74 8.50
N MET A 44 11.44 -16.57 7.58
CA MET A 44 12.80 -16.46 7.02
C MET A 44 12.83 -15.83 5.62
N ALA A 45 11.68 -15.49 5.03
CA ALA A 45 11.59 -14.94 3.68
C ALA A 45 11.53 -13.40 3.71
N PRO A 46 12.42 -12.67 3.00
CA PRO A 46 12.29 -11.24 2.83
C PRO A 46 11.11 -10.93 1.91
N VAL A 47 10.21 -10.07 2.36
CA VAL A 47 9.02 -9.65 1.61
C VAL A 47 8.83 -8.14 1.71
N TYR A 48 8.10 -7.59 0.75
CA TYR A 48 7.61 -6.22 0.78
C TYR A 48 6.11 -6.24 1.04
N ILE A 49 5.60 -5.26 1.77
CA ILE A 49 4.17 -4.97 1.87
C ILE A 49 3.90 -3.56 1.39
N ALA A 50 2.86 -3.42 0.56
CA ALA A 50 2.35 -2.15 0.07
C ALA A 50 0.87 -2.00 0.44
N PHE A 51 0.49 -0.87 1.00
CA PHE A 51 -0.92 -0.57 1.32
C PHE A 51 -1.18 0.92 1.30
N LEU A 52 -2.46 1.29 1.09
CA LEU A 52 -2.86 2.68 1.05
C LEU A 52 -3.44 3.12 2.39
N ARG A 53 -3.01 4.29 2.86
CA ARG A 53 -3.57 4.93 4.05
C ARG A 53 -4.31 6.22 3.69
N PHE A 54 -5.47 6.41 4.30
CA PHE A 54 -6.29 7.60 4.19
C PHE A 54 -5.90 8.64 5.24
N MET A 55 -5.63 9.88 4.82
CA MET A 55 -5.39 10.99 5.73
C MET A 55 -6.71 11.72 6.05
N GLY A 56 -7.53 11.12 6.91
CA GLY A 56 -8.80 11.68 7.34
C GLY A 56 -9.51 10.78 8.35
N ASP A 57 -10.83 10.89 8.41
CA ASP A 57 -11.67 10.12 9.34
C ASP A 57 -12.05 8.72 8.78
N ASP A 58 -12.31 7.77 9.69
CA ASP A 58 -12.66 6.38 9.31
C ASP A 58 -13.99 6.29 8.54
N ASN A 59 -14.91 7.23 8.80
CA ASN A 59 -16.18 7.28 8.08
C ASN A 59 -15.98 7.67 6.60
N ASP A 60 -15.05 8.58 6.33
CA ASP A 60 -14.74 8.99 4.97
C ASP A 60 -13.88 7.96 4.25
N ALA A 61 -12.99 7.28 4.98
CA ALA A 61 -12.18 6.20 4.45
C ALA A 61 -13.04 5.07 3.86
N LYS A 62 -14.15 4.71 4.51
CA LYS A 62 -15.11 3.70 4.03
C LYS A 62 -15.79 4.04 2.71
N ASN A 63 -15.79 5.32 2.32
CA ASN A 63 -16.35 5.77 1.05
C ASN A 63 -15.32 5.72 -0.10
N CYS A 64 -14.09 5.31 0.20
CA CYS A 64 -13.00 5.20 -0.75
C CYS A 64 -12.60 3.73 -0.92
N THR A 65 -12.25 3.37 -2.14
CA THR A 65 -11.62 2.10 -2.47
C THR A 65 -10.33 2.36 -3.22
N TYR A 66 -9.37 1.47 -3.05
CA TYR A 66 -8.10 1.55 -3.78
C TYR A 66 -7.75 0.20 -4.39
N SER A 67 -6.95 0.26 -5.44
CA SER A 67 -6.44 -0.86 -6.22
C SER A 67 -4.94 -0.65 -6.39
N LEU A 68 -4.13 -1.53 -5.79
CA LEU A 68 -2.69 -1.59 -6.02
C LEU A 68 -2.41 -2.65 -7.07
N GLU A 69 -1.71 -2.29 -8.12
CA GLU A 69 -1.31 -3.22 -9.18
C GLU A 69 0.21 -3.34 -9.21
N VAL A 70 0.71 -4.57 -9.18
CA VAL A 70 2.11 -4.89 -9.45
C VAL A 70 2.17 -5.75 -10.70
N GLY A 71 3.01 -5.38 -11.66
CA GLY A 71 3.10 -6.04 -12.96
C GLY A 71 4.53 -6.32 -13.42
N GLY A 72 4.68 -7.31 -14.30
CA GLY A 72 5.94 -7.67 -14.94
C GLY A 72 5.79 -8.86 -15.87
N ASN A 73 6.53 -8.87 -16.98
CA ASN A 73 6.56 -9.99 -17.95
C ASN A 73 5.16 -10.43 -18.45
N GLY A 74 4.28 -9.46 -18.76
CA GLY A 74 2.91 -9.72 -19.21
C GLY A 74 1.97 -10.28 -18.13
N ARG A 75 2.40 -10.37 -16.87
CA ARG A 75 1.59 -10.78 -15.72
C ARG A 75 1.35 -9.59 -14.80
N LYS A 76 0.23 -9.63 -14.07
CA LYS A 76 -0.10 -8.64 -13.05
C LYS A 76 -0.78 -9.26 -11.84
N MET A 77 -0.60 -8.64 -10.69
CA MET A 77 -1.30 -8.93 -9.45
C MET A 77 -1.94 -7.65 -8.95
N THR A 78 -3.21 -7.72 -8.59
CA THR A 78 -4.02 -6.58 -8.16
C THR A 78 -4.55 -6.82 -6.76
N TRP A 79 -4.37 -5.86 -5.86
CA TRP A 79 -4.90 -5.85 -4.50
C TRP A 79 -5.93 -4.74 -4.37
N GLN A 80 -7.13 -5.06 -3.91
CA GLN A 80 -8.22 -4.09 -3.76
C GLN A 80 -8.73 -4.06 -2.33
N GLY A 81 -9.02 -2.86 -1.82
CA GLY A 81 -9.51 -2.71 -0.45
C GLY A 81 -9.97 -1.29 -0.13
N VAL A 82 -10.38 -1.11 1.12
CA VAL A 82 -10.69 0.20 1.71
C VAL A 82 -9.42 0.69 2.43
N PRO A 83 -8.96 1.94 2.20
CA PRO A 83 -7.75 2.41 2.85
C PRO A 83 -7.95 2.54 4.37
N ARG A 84 -6.96 2.12 5.16
CA ARG A 84 -6.94 2.35 6.62
C ARG A 84 -6.58 3.79 6.91
N THR A 85 -7.09 4.39 7.98
CA THR A 85 -6.70 5.76 8.31
C THR A 85 -5.26 5.82 8.86
N ILE A 86 -4.60 6.97 8.72
CA ILE A 86 -3.27 7.19 9.33
C ILE A 86 -3.26 7.13 10.87
N ARG A 87 -4.45 7.15 11.49
CA ARG A 87 -4.61 7.01 12.95
C ARG A 87 -4.32 5.59 13.42
N ASP A 88 -4.52 4.60 12.55
CA ASP A 88 -4.08 3.24 12.80
C ASP A 88 -2.57 3.13 12.65
N SER A 89 -1.92 2.41 13.57
CA SER A 89 -0.49 2.15 13.46
C SER A 89 -0.20 1.25 12.26
N HIS A 90 0.86 1.58 11.51
CA HIS A 90 1.31 0.77 10.38
C HIS A 90 1.64 -0.67 10.81
N CYS A 91 2.11 -0.86 12.05
CA CYS A 91 2.34 -2.18 12.63
C CYS A 91 1.08 -3.06 12.61
N LYS A 92 -0.12 -2.52 12.90
CA LYS A 92 -1.36 -3.32 12.86
C LYS A 92 -1.65 -3.87 11.47
N VAL A 93 -1.44 -3.04 10.43
CA VAL A 93 -1.70 -3.42 9.03
C VAL A 93 -0.70 -4.49 8.57
N ARG A 94 0.58 -4.30 8.92
CA ARG A 94 1.63 -5.28 8.65
C ARG A 94 1.38 -6.61 9.37
N ASP A 95 1.12 -6.56 10.68
CA ASP A 95 0.97 -7.74 11.53
C ASP A 95 -0.32 -8.51 11.19
N SER A 96 -1.33 -7.84 10.62
CA SER A 96 -2.54 -8.47 10.10
C SER A 96 -2.46 -8.89 8.63
N PHE A 97 -1.33 -8.65 7.96
CA PHE A 97 -1.15 -8.90 6.52
C PHE A 97 -2.23 -8.25 5.64
N ASP A 98 -2.73 -7.08 6.04
CA ASP A 98 -3.83 -6.37 5.36
C ASP A 98 -3.29 -5.40 4.30
N GLY A 99 -2.54 -5.95 3.34
CA GLY A 99 -1.89 -5.22 2.27
C GLY A 99 -1.35 -6.13 1.17
N LEU A 100 -0.91 -5.53 0.07
CA LEU A 100 -0.30 -6.24 -1.04
C LEU A 100 1.10 -6.72 -0.64
N ILE A 101 1.28 -8.04 -0.50
CA ILE A 101 2.58 -8.65 -0.18
C ILE A 101 3.27 -9.10 -1.47
N ILE A 102 4.53 -8.69 -1.64
CA ILE A 102 5.37 -9.01 -2.80
C ILE A 102 6.62 -9.72 -2.27
N GLN A 103 6.91 -10.91 -2.79
CA GLN A 103 8.14 -11.63 -2.42
C GLN A 103 9.36 -10.97 -3.06
N ARG A 104 10.44 -10.83 -2.28
CA ARG A 104 11.74 -10.40 -2.80
C ARG A 104 12.47 -11.62 -3.35
N ASN A 105 12.68 -11.66 -4.66
CA ASN A 105 13.56 -12.64 -5.32
C ASN A 105 15.03 -12.24 -5.23
#